data_AF-A4HHP0-F1
#
_entry.id   AF-A4HHP0-F1
#
_cell.length_a   1.000
_cell.length_b   1.000
_cell.length_c   1.000
_cell.angle_alpha   90.00
_cell.angle_beta   90.00
_cell.angle_gamma   90.00
#
_symmetry.space_group_name_H-M   'P 1'
#
loop_
_entity.id
_entity.type
_entity.pdbx_description
1 polymer ?
#
loop_
_entity_poly.entity_id
_entity_poly.type
_entity_poly.pdbx_seq_one_letter_code
_entity_poly.pdbx_strand_id
1 'polypeptide(L)'
;MAQYRPTKATGVITPYLVHGVAEQYLRIPCAVFMWCIFLCGALAPFLRSKDEEDVTSRRCILWHLLTWGHAYLCTNGLFIATAFLVENARCLVAPGPRRLSLADDYKEGNPAKVDKMAAFVYDTPPDTYERVKMFCFMVTGVAFVRVFTALASIFLGLFTASVAGYFDRYAHPWWFGFWSRVTAFITIVVFAVLGVYSVPQYGQFSSRSECKILIANHSCVMEVIWLYVMGGFPSFVSRKENLSFFFFGNVVRGSSSILVDRDVATSREQTMKSIMQRAGDPTAPQLMIFPEGTTGNQQALLMFKKGVFEASMPVQMVCIAFPYKHFNPAWLGRGAGGNSLCDILLRLSCQFVNYAEVRLLPVYYPTEEEKKDPKLYAGHCQRMIATVLREKISDASFGDYKEAFRRFAELKKNP
;
A
#
# COMPACT_ATOMS: atom_id res chain seq x y z
N MET A 1 27.22 -10.87 -22.62
CA MET A 1 25.88 -11.48 -22.68
C MET A 1 25.82 -12.61 -21.65
N ALA A 2 25.42 -12.30 -20.41
CA ALA A 2 25.16 -13.33 -19.42
C ALA A 2 23.72 -13.81 -19.62
N GLN A 3 23.55 -15.10 -19.92
CA GLN A 3 22.25 -15.74 -20.09
C GLN A 3 21.38 -15.51 -18.85
N TYR A 4 20.28 -14.77 -19.03
CA TYR A 4 19.18 -14.69 -18.08
C TYR A 4 18.60 -16.10 -17.94
N ARG A 5 18.95 -16.80 -16.86
CA ARG A 5 18.24 -18.02 -16.46
C ARG A 5 16.86 -17.58 -15.98
N PRO A 6 15.76 -18.15 -16.51
CA PRO A 6 14.44 -17.88 -15.96
C PRO A 6 14.43 -18.43 -14.54
N THR A 7 14.50 -17.54 -13.55
CA THR A 7 14.21 -17.91 -12.17
C THR A 7 12.81 -18.50 -12.17
N LYS A 8 12.69 -19.74 -11.68
CA LYS A 8 11.40 -20.40 -11.47
C LYS A 8 10.41 -19.37 -10.90
N ALA A 9 9.19 -19.36 -11.43
CA ALA A 9 8.07 -18.51 -11.01
C ALA A 9 7.56 -18.86 -9.59
N THR A 10 8.48 -19.06 -8.64
CA THR A 10 8.20 -19.18 -7.22
C THR A 10 8.11 -17.74 -6.71
N GLY A 11 6.88 -17.22 -6.65
CA GLY A 11 6.63 -16.03 -5.85
C GLY A 11 7.17 -16.27 -4.45
N VAL A 12 7.98 -15.35 -3.95
CA VAL A 12 8.24 -15.34 -2.51
C VAL A 12 6.92 -14.88 -1.91
N ILE A 13 6.27 -15.74 -1.13
CA ILE A 13 5.26 -15.25 -0.20
C ILE A 13 6.04 -14.33 0.72
N THR A 14 6.07 -13.02 0.43
CA THR A 14 6.76 -12.04 1.25
C THR A 14 5.96 -11.99 2.54
N PRO A 15 6.45 -12.61 3.63
CA PRO A 15 5.72 -12.67 4.86
C PRO A 15 6.09 -11.39 5.60
N TYR A 16 5.52 -10.28 5.12
CA TYR A 16 5.76 -8.90 5.52
C TYR A 16 7.19 -8.49 5.91
N LEU A 17 7.77 -7.74 4.97
CA LEU A 17 8.67 -6.62 5.19
C LEU A 17 9.93 -6.90 6.04
N VAL A 18 10.98 -7.36 5.35
CA VAL A 18 12.42 -7.04 5.50
C VAL A 18 13.22 -8.27 5.02
N HIS A 19 14.41 -8.02 4.48
CA HIS A 19 15.29 -8.97 3.79
C HIS A 19 15.80 -10.16 4.63
N GLY A 20 15.21 -10.47 5.79
CA GLY A 20 15.69 -11.48 6.73
C GLY A 20 14.85 -12.76 6.74
N VAL A 21 15.50 -13.91 6.50
CA VAL A 21 14.91 -15.26 6.68
C VAL A 21 14.50 -15.49 8.15
N ALA A 22 15.21 -14.89 9.12
CA ALA A 22 14.94 -15.06 10.55
C ALA A 22 13.61 -14.41 11.02
N GLU A 23 13.27 -13.23 10.49
CA GLU A 23 12.04 -12.51 10.84
C GLU A 23 10.79 -13.28 10.38
N GLN A 24 10.92 -14.10 9.33
CA GLN A 24 9.87 -14.99 8.83
C GLN A 24 9.50 -16.07 9.85
N TYR A 25 10.48 -16.59 10.59
CA TYR A 25 10.28 -17.64 11.58
C TYR A 25 9.75 -17.10 12.91
N LEU A 26 10.02 -15.83 13.24
CA LEU A 26 9.63 -15.27 14.53
C LEU A 26 8.17 -14.79 14.57
N ARG A 27 7.56 -14.50 13.42
CA ARG A 27 6.21 -13.91 13.34
C ARG A 27 5.09 -14.82 13.88
N ILE A 28 5.11 -16.11 13.56
CA ILE A 28 4.10 -17.06 14.04
C ILE A 28 4.28 -17.27 15.55
N PRO A 29 5.49 -17.53 16.08
CA PRO A 29 5.76 -17.52 17.52
C PRO A 29 5.33 -16.22 18.22
N CYS A 30 5.65 -15.04 17.67
CA CYS A 30 5.22 -13.76 18.24
C CYS A 30 3.69 -13.61 18.25
N ALA A 31 3.02 -13.99 17.16
CA ALA A 31 1.56 -13.94 17.09
C ALA A 31 0.91 -14.94 18.06
N VAL A 32 1.48 -16.15 18.23
CA VAL A 32 1.06 -17.13 19.24
C VAL A 32 1.29 -16.60 20.66
N PHE A 33 2.44 -15.98 20.92
CA PHE A 33 2.73 -15.37 22.21
C PHE A 33 1.74 -14.25 22.56
N MET A 34 1.48 -13.35 21.60
CA MET A 34 0.46 -12.31 21.75
C MET A 34 -0.93 -12.90 21.94
N TRP A 35 -1.27 -13.96 21.18
CA TRP A 35 -2.52 -14.69 21.33
C TRP A 35 -2.68 -15.27 22.74
N CYS A 36 -1.64 -15.86 23.32
CA CYS A 36 -1.64 -16.36 24.70
C CYS A 36 -1.84 -15.23 25.71
N ILE A 37 -1.15 -14.09 25.55
CA ILE A 37 -1.33 -12.91 26.41
C ILE A 37 -2.79 -12.43 26.36
N PHE A 38 -3.35 -12.30 25.16
CA PHE A 38 -4.73 -11.90 24.99
C PHE A 38 -5.72 -12.92 25.55
N LEU A 39 -5.46 -14.21 25.40
CA LEU A 39 -6.29 -15.26 26.00
C LEU A 39 -6.30 -15.15 27.52
N CYS A 40 -5.12 -15.02 28.15
CA CYS A 40 -5.01 -14.85 29.60
C CYS A 40 -5.75 -13.62 30.09
N GLY A 41 -5.59 -12.48 29.41
CA GLY A 41 -6.29 -11.23 29.77
C GLY A 41 -7.81 -11.31 29.57
N ALA A 42 -8.28 -12.02 28.53
CA ALA A 42 -9.70 -12.25 28.29
C ALA A 42 -10.34 -13.17 29.34
N LEU A 43 -9.59 -14.17 29.82
CA LEU A 43 -10.04 -15.11 30.85
C LEU A 43 -9.85 -14.60 32.28
N ALA A 44 -9.05 -13.56 32.50
CA ALA A 44 -8.72 -13.02 33.82
C ALA A 44 -9.94 -12.75 34.73
N PRO A 45 -11.10 -12.26 34.26
CA PRO A 45 -12.28 -12.08 35.11
C PRO A 45 -12.85 -13.40 35.68
N PHE A 46 -12.61 -14.53 35.01
CA PHE A 46 -13.17 -15.84 35.36
C PHE A 46 -12.20 -16.72 36.16
N LEU A 47 -10.93 -16.36 36.22
CA LEU A 47 -9.86 -17.12 36.86
C LEU A 47 -9.45 -16.56 38.23
N ARG A 48 -10.20 -15.59 38.78
CA ARG A 48 -9.90 -14.97 40.08
C ARG A 48 -10.02 -15.97 41.23
N SER A 49 -9.10 -15.87 42.16
CA SER A 49 -9.17 -16.63 43.42
C SER A 49 -10.18 -16.00 44.40
N LYS A 50 -10.69 -16.80 45.35
CA LYS A 50 -11.60 -16.30 46.41
C LYS A 50 -11.01 -15.13 47.21
N ASP A 51 -9.69 -15.14 47.45
CA ASP A 51 -9.01 -14.05 48.17
C ASP A 51 -8.96 -12.75 47.36
N GLU A 52 -8.87 -12.83 46.03
CA GLU A 52 -8.95 -11.67 45.13
C GLU A 52 -10.38 -11.10 45.04
N GLU A 53 -11.40 -11.95 45.12
CA GLU A 53 -12.81 -11.53 45.17
C GLU A 53 -13.11 -10.74 46.45
N ASP A 54 -12.59 -11.16 47.60
CA ASP A 54 -12.77 -10.46 48.88
C ASP A 54 -12.04 -9.09 48.92
N VAL A 55 -10.86 -8.99 48.30
CA VAL A 55 -10.13 -7.71 48.16
C VAL A 55 -10.80 -6.78 47.16
N THR A 56 -11.43 -7.32 46.11
CA THR A 56 -12.11 -6.52 45.07
C THR A 56 -13.53 -6.12 45.45
N SER A 57 -14.25 -6.87 46.29
CA SER A 57 -15.58 -6.46 46.79
C SER A 57 -15.51 -5.17 47.63
N ARG A 58 -14.32 -4.85 48.17
CA ARG A 58 -14.03 -3.59 48.89
C ARG A 58 -13.66 -2.42 47.96
N ARG A 59 -13.48 -2.63 46.65
CA ARG A 59 -13.06 -1.59 45.69
C ARG A 59 -14.22 -1.11 44.81
N CYS A 60 -14.18 0.20 44.52
CA CYS A 60 -15.13 1.00 43.75
C CYS A 60 -15.52 0.38 42.39
N ILE A 61 -16.76 0.66 41.93
CA ILE A 61 -17.33 0.31 40.59
C ILE A 61 -16.32 0.49 39.44
N LEU A 62 -15.47 1.50 39.53
CA LEU A 62 -14.40 1.78 38.57
C LEU A 62 -13.46 0.58 38.33
N TRP A 63 -13.11 -0.20 39.35
CA TRP A 63 -12.21 -1.36 39.22
C TRP A 63 -12.86 -2.49 38.42
N HIS A 64 -14.15 -2.72 38.61
CA HIS A 64 -14.91 -3.69 37.82
C HIS A 64 -14.99 -3.25 36.35
N LEU A 65 -15.26 -1.97 36.09
CA LEU A 65 -15.28 -1.43 34.73
C LEU A 65 -13.92 -1.56 34.02
N LEU A 66 -12.81 -1.26 34.71
CA LEU A 66 -11.47 -1.42 34.17
C LEU A 66 -11.13 -2.89 33.88
N THR A 67 -11.54 -3.81 34.77
CA THR A 67 -11.34 -5.26 34.59
C THR A 67 -12.04 -5.76 33.32
N TRP A 68 -13.33 -5.42 33.17
CA TRP A 68 -14.11 -5.83 32.01
C TRP A 68 -13.66 -5.12 30.73
N GLY A 69 -13.24 -3.85 30.81
CA GLY A 69 -12.64 -3.13 29.70
C GLY A 69 -11.34 -3.78 29.21
N HIS A 70 -10.47 -4.22 30.12
CA HIS A 70 -9.27 -4.97 29.78
C HIS A 70 -9.62 -6.30 29.11
N ALA A 71 -10.52 -7.10 29.68
CA ALA A 71 -10.95 -8.37 29.10
C ALA A 71 -11.57 -8.20 27.70
N TYR A 72 -12.34 -7.12 27.49
CA TYR A 72 -12.91 -6.77 26.19
C TYR A 72 -11.83 -6.43 25.15
N LEU A 73 -10.83 -5.62 25.50
CA LEU A 73 -9.70 -5.32 24.61
C LEU A 73 -8.89 -6.58 24.28
N CYS A 74 -8.67 -7.44 25.28
CA CYS A 74 -8.01 -8.73 25.10
C CYS A 74 -8.80 -9.66 24.19
N THR A 75 -10.13 -9.72 24.31
CA THR A 75 -10.99 -10.51 23.42
C THR A 75 -10.88 -10.03 21.96
N ASN A 76 -10.85 -8.72 21.74
CA ASN A 76 -10.63 -8.15 20.42
C ASN A 76 -9.22 -8.47 19.88
N GLY A 77 -8.19 -8.36 20.73
CA GLY A 77 -6.82 -8.75 20.39
C GLY A 77 -6.73 -10.24 20.01
N LEU A 78 -7.43 -11.10 20.74
CA LEU A 78 -7.52 -12.53 20.47
C LEU A 78 -8.13 -12.80 19.10
N PHE A 79 -9.22 -12.12 18.74
CA PHE A 79 -9.85 -12.23 17.43
C PHE A 79 -8.89 -11.83 16.29
N ILE A 80 -8.20 -10.69 16.44
CA ILE A 80 -7.25 -10.19 15.42
C ILE A 80 -6.06 -11.14 15.27
N ALA A 81 -5.47 -11.59 16.37
CA ALA A 81 -4.36 -12.54 16.36
C ALA A 81 -4.77 -13.90 15.77
N THR A 82 -5.99 -14.36 16.06
CA THR A 82 -6.54 -15.59 15.48
C THR A 82 -6.69 -15.46 13.96
N ALA A 83 -7.28 -14.36 13.46
CA ALA A 83 -7.41 -14.12 12.03
C ALA A 83 -6.04 -14.10 11.32
N PHE A 84 -5.04 -13.46 11.95
CA PHE A 84 -3.66 -13.46 11.46
C PHE A 84 -3.08 -14.88 11.37
N LEU A 85 -3.20 -15.68 12.43
CA LEU A 85 -2.65 -17.04 12.48
C LEU A 85 -3.34 -17.97 11.47
N VAL A 86 -4.67 -17.92 11.40
CA VAL A 86 -5.48 -18.73 10.49
C VAL A 86 -5.13 -18.41 9.04
N GLU A 87 -5.07 -17.12 8.67
CA GLU A 87 -4.78 -16.76 7.28
C GLU A 87 -3.34 -17.11 6.89
N ASN A 88 -2.37 -16.94 7.80
CA ASN A 88 -1.00 -17.34 7.53
C ASN A 88 -0.87 -18.86 7.39
N ALA A 89 -1.57 -19.65 8.20
CA ALA A 89 -1.63 -21.11 8.04
C ALA A 89 -2.31 -21.51 6.73
N ARG A 90 -3.41 -20.84 6.36
CA ARG A 90 -4.10 -21.05 5.07
C ARG A 90 -3.15 -20.83 3.89
N CYS A 91 -2.36 -19.76 3.92
CA CYS A 91 -1.38 -19.44 2.86
C CYS A 91 -0.26 -20.49 2.70
N LEU A 92 0.00 -21.33 3.70
CA LEU A 92 0.96 -22.45 3.58
C LEU A 92 0.40 -23.62 2.76
N VAL A 93 -0.92 -23.79 2.76
CA VAL A 93 -1.59 -24.93 2.10
C VAL A 93 -2.31 -24.54 0.81
N ALA A 94 -2.78 -23.29 0.70
CA ALA A 94 -3.51 -22.80 -0.46
C ALA A 94 -3.14 -21.33 -0.75
N PRO A 95 -2.73 -21.00 -1.99
CA PRO A 95 -2.46 -19.61 -2.34
C PRO A 95 -3.73 -18.75 -2.21
N GLY A 96 -3.56 -17.47 -1.90
CA GLY A 96 -4.66 -16.50 -1.91
C GLY A 96 -5.22 -16.24 -3.32
N PRO A 97 -6.31 -15.45 -3.43
CA PRO A 97 -6.83 -15.02 -4.72
C PRO A 97 -5.74 -14.28 -5.50
N ARG A 98 -5.64 -14.59 -6.80
CA ARG A 98 -4.66 -13.98 -7.72
C ARG A 98 -5.39 -13.22 -8.81
N ARG A 99 -4.97 -11.98 -9.02
CA ARG A 99 -5.39 -11.07 -10.07
C ARG A 99 -4.27 -10.82 -11.08
N LEU A 100 -3.02 -10.71 -10.64
CA LEU A 100 -1.86 -10.49 -11.50
C LEU A 100 -1.64 -11.69 -12.45
N SER A 101 -1.45 -11.40 -13.75
CA SER A 101 -0.84 -12.36 -14.66
C SER A 101 0.60 -12.63 -14.22
N LEU A 102 1.02 -13.89 -14.27
CA LEU A 102 2.41 -14.30 -14.08
C LEU A 102 3.08 -14.73 -15.40
N ALA A 103 2.34 -14.69 -16.51
CA ALA A 103 2.87 -14.99 -17.83
C ALA A 103 3.70 -13.80 -18.36
N ASP A 104 4.62 -14.07 -19.29
CA ASP A 104 5.48 -13.06 -19.92
C ASP A 104 4.88 -12.50 -21.23
N ASP A 105 3.60 -12.79 -21.49
CA ASP A 105 2.79 -12.28 -22.60
C ASP A 105 2.55 -10.78 -22.55
N TYR A 106 2.82 -10.14 -21.41
CA TYR A 106 2.67 -8.70 -21.23
C TYR A 106 3.49 -7.85 -22.20
N LYS A 107 4.60 -8.36 -22.75
CA LYS A 107 5.46 -7.62 -23.70
C LYS A 107 4.73 -7.21 -24.98
N GLU A 108 3.82 -8.06 -25.44
CA GLU A 108 3.00 -7.85 -26.64
C GLU A 108 1.53 -7.59 -26.28
N GLY A 109 1.28 -7.33 -24.99
CA GLY A 109 -0.06 -7.15 -24.48
C GLY A 109 -0.79 -5.99 -25.15
N ASN A 110 -2.03 -6.26 -25.57
CA ASN A 110 -2.92 -5.26 -26.15
C ASN A 110 -4.26 -5.22 -25.39
N PRO A 111 -4.29 -4.64 -24.18
CA PRO A 111 -5.51 -4.59 -23.38
C PRO A 111 -6.61 -3.78 -24.06
N ALA A 112 -7.86 -4.18 -23.83
CA ALA A 112 -9.01 -3.45 -24.36
C ALA A 112 -9.02 -2.00 -23.85
N LYS A 113 -9.31 -1.07 -24.76
CA LYS A 113 -9.47 0.35 -24.45
C LYS A 113 -10.91 0.66 -24.08
N VAL A 114 -11.10 1.48 -23.04
CA VAL A 114 -12.42 1.94 -22.59
C VAL A 114 -12.57 3.45 -22.71
N ASP A 115 -13.82 3.90 -22.63
CA ASP A 115 -14.15 5.32 -22.47
C ASP A 115 -13.47 5.92 -21.22
N LYS A 116 -13.18 7.21 -21.29
CA LYS A 116 -12.52 7.93 -20.19
C LYS A 116 -13.27 7.80 -18.88
N MET A 117 -14.59 7.90 -18.89
CA MET A 117 -15.38 7.90 -17.65
C MET A 117 -15.46 6.53 -17.00
N ALA A 118 -15.31 5.45 -17.77
CA ALA A 118 -15.26 4.10 -17.23
C ALA A 118 -14.10 3.88 -16.25
N ALA A 119 -13.01 4.64 -16.38
CA ALA A 119 -11.87 4.59 -15.46
C ALA A 119 -12.13 5.29 -14.10
N PHE A 120 -13.23 6.02 -13.97
CA PHE A 120 -13.64 6.69 -12.73
C PHE A 120 -14.89 6.08 -12.08
N VAL A 121 -15.44 5.01 -12.66
CA VAL A 121 -16.56 4.30 -12.05
C VAL A 121 -16.04 3.40 -10.93
N TYR A 122 -16.60 3.58 -9.74
CA TYR A 122 -16.36 2.69 -8.60
C TYR A 122 -17.31 1.49 -8.65
N ASP A 123 -16.77 0.29 -8.50
CA ASP A 123 -17.48 -0.96 -8.80
C ASP A 123 -18.03 -1.70 -7.57
N THR A 124 -17.64 -1.31 -6.34
CA THR A 124 -18.09 -1.98 -5.11
C THR A 124 -18.72 -1.03 -4.08
N PRO A 125 -19.86 -0.38 -4.40
CA PRO A 125 -20.67 0.29 -3.38
C PRO A 125 -21.08 -0.74 -2.29
N PRO A 126 -21.26 -0.34 -1.02
CA PRO A 126 -21.56 -1.29 0.05
C PRO A 126 -22.86 -2.05 -0.20
N ASP A 127 -22.73 -3.33 -0.54
CA ASP A 127 -23.84 -4.26 -0.69
C ASP A 127 -24.39 -4.70 0.68
N THR A 128 -25.43 -5.54 0.67
CA THR A 128 -26.06 -6.04 1.90
C THR A 128 -25.06 -6.81 2.79
N TYR A 129 -24.18 -7.60 2.18
CA TYR A 129 -23.17 -8.36 2.91
C TYR A 129 -22.17 -7.44 3.61
N GLU A 130 -21.63 -6.44 2.91
CA GLU A 130 -20.71 -5.46 3.47
C GLU A 130 -21.38 -4.68 4.61
N ARG A 131 -22.64 -4.26 4.46
CA ARG A 131 -23.36 -3.52 5.51
C ARG A 131 -23.53 -4.36 6.78
N VAL A 132 -23.97 -5.61 6.64
CA VAL A 132 -24.15 -6.52 7.78
C VAL A 132 -22.81 -6.84 8.43
N LYS A 133 -21.78 -7.16 7.64
CA LYS A 133 -20.43 -7.41 8.16
C LYS A 133 -19.88 -6.20 8.90
N MET A 134 -19.92 -5.01 8.29
CA MET A 134 -19.47 -3.78 8.94
C MET A 134 -20.24 -3.53 10.24
N PHE A 135 -21.55 -3.74 10.26
CA PHE A 135 -22.34 -3.63 11.48
C PHE A 135 -21.86 -4.59 12.57
N CYS A 136 -21.61 -5.86 12.25
CA CYS A 136 -21.05 -6.83 13.21
C CYS A 136 -19.68 -6.39 13.76
N PHE A 137 -18.77 -5.93 12.89
CA PHE A 137 -17.45 -5.44 13.30
C PHE A 137 -17.53 -4.17 14.18
N MET A 138 -18.54 -3.32 13.96
CA MET A 138 -18.79 -2.13 14.77
C MET A 138 -19.40 -2.47 16.13
N VAL A 139 -20.40 -3.36 16.19
CA VAL A 139 -21.08 -3.76 17.43
C VAL A 139 -20.16 -4.57 18.36
N THR A 140 -19.35 -5.46 17.79
CA THR A 140 -18.30 -6.17 18.56
C THR A 140 -17.12 -5.26 18.95
N GLY A 141 -17.03 -4.10 18.30
CA GLY A 141 -16.01 -3.07 18.41
C GLY A 141 -14.60 -3.46 17.97
N VAL A 142 -14.47 -4.56 17.23
CA VAL A 142 -13.26 -4.93 16.49
C VAL A 142 -12.84 -3.81 15.55
N ALA A 143 -13.80 -3.18 14.85
CA ALA A 143 -13.54 -2.05 13.96
C ALA A 143 -12.90 -0.88 14.71
N PHE A 144 -13.40 -0.54 15.91
CA PHE A 144 -12.83 0.54 16.70
C PHE A 144 -11.40 0.24 17.13
N VAL A 145 -11.16 -0.95 17.69
CA VAL A 145 -9.80 -1.36 18.08
C VAL A 145 -8.86 -1.28 16.88
N ARG A 146 -9.24 -1.82 15.72
CA ARG A 146 -8.42 -1.77 14.51
C ARG A 146 -8.18 -0.35 14.01
N VAL A 147 -9.21 0.50 13.94
CA VAL A 147 -9.06 1.90 13.48
C VAL A 147 -8.15 2.68 14.42
N PHE A 148 -8.36 2.62 15.74
CA PHE A 148 -7.54 3.35 16.70
C PHE A 148 -6.09 2.84 16.72
N THR A 149 -5.88 1.53 16.73
CA THR A 149 -4.53 0.95 16.63
C THR A 149 -3.87 1.32 15.31
N ALA A 150 -4.57 1.24 14.17
CA ALA A 150 -4.03 1.63 12.88
C ALA A 150 -3.64 3.12 12.84
N LEU A 151 -4.49 4.02 13.35
CA LEU A 151 -4.18 5.46 13.41
C LEU A 151 -2.97 5.75 14.31
N ALA A 152 -2.92 5.14 15.50
CA ALA A 152 -1.80 5.28 16.42
C ALA A 152 -0.49 4.76 15.78
N SER A 153 -0.53 3.60 15.12
CA SER A 153 0.61 3.01 14.44
C SER A 153 1.02 3.79 13.18
N ILE A 154 0.07 4.36 12.42
CA ILE A 154 0.38 5.25 11.28
C ILE A 154 1.10 6.50 11.78
N PHE A 155 0.60 7.13 12.86
CA PHE A 155 1.26 8.27 13.48
C PHE A 155 2.68 7.93 13.94
N LEU A 156 2.84 6.78 14.62
CA LEU A 156 4.14 6.29 15.07
C LEU A 156 5.08 6.00 13.88
N GLY A 157 4.57 5.40 12.80
CA GLY A 157 5.35 5.11 11.59
C GLY A 157 5.80 6.37 10.87
N LEU A 158 4.95 7.40 10.79
CA LEU A 158 5.32 8.71 10.26
C LEU A 158 6.36 9.41 11.14
N PHE A 159 6.20 9.30 12.46
CA PHE A 159 7.19 9.82 13.41
C PHE A 159 8.55 9.14 13.19
N THR A 160 8.62 7.81 13.16
CA THR A 160 9.89 7.09 12.96
C THR A 160 10.49 7.33 11.58
N ALA A 161 9.66 7.49 10.54
CA ALA A 161 10.13 7.87 9.20
C ALA A 161 10.72 9.29 9.18
N SER A 162 10.09 10.22 9.90
CA SER A 162 10.63 11.58 10.09
C SER A 162 11.93 11.57 10.87
N VAL A 163 12.03 10.78 11.94
CA VAL A 163 13.28 10.60 12.69
C VAL A 163 14.36 10.03 11.77
N ALA A 164 14.06 9.04 10.93
CA ALA A 164 14.99 8.50 9.94
C ALA A 164 15.53 9.58 8.98
N GLY A 165 14.68 10.51 8.54
CA GLY A 165 15.02 11.61 7.63
C GLY A 165 15.56 12.87 8.30
N TYR A 166 15.73 12.87 9.63
CA TYR A 166 16.24 14.02 10.37
C TYR A 166 17.70 14.33 10.03
N PHE A 167 18.53 13.29 9.94
CA PHE A 167 19.91 13.38 9.48
C PHE A 167 20.02 12.97 8.01
N ASP A 168 21.08 13.44 7.36
CA ASP A 168 21.38 13.01 5.99
C ASP A 168 21.66 11.48 5.97
N ARG A 169 20.95 10.78 5.09
CA ARG A 169 20.99 9.30 5.03
C ARG A 169 22.33 8.73 4.61
N TYR A 170 23.18 9.52 3.94
CA TYR A 170 24.48 9.10 3.43
C TYR A 170 25.60 9.48 4.40
N ALA A 171 25.48 10.61 5.09
CA ALA A 171 26.37 10.96 6.20
C ALA A 171 26.16 10.09 7.44
N HIS A 172 24.92 9.65 7.70
CA HIS A 172 24.55 8.84 8.87
C HIS A 172 23.80 7.55 8.48
N PRO A 173 24.46 6.61 7.78
CA PRO A 173 23.81 5.41 7.24
C PRO A 173 23.27 4.47 8.33
N TRP A 174 23.92 4.41 9.50
CA TRP A 174 23.45 3.61 10.63
C TRP A 174 22.13 4.16 11.21
N TRP A 175 22.00 5.47 11.30
CA TRP A 175 20.81 6.15 11.81
C TRP A 175 19.62 5.89 10.90
N PHE A 176 19.80 6.17 9.61
CA PHE A 176 18.79 5.89 8.60
C PHE A 176 18.45 4.40 8.59
N GLY A 177 19.44 3.51 8.63
CA GLY A 177 19.27 2.06 8.63
C GLY A 177 18.48 1.53 9.84
N PHE A 178 18.74 2.05 11.04
CA PHE A 178 18.01 1.66 12.24
C PHE A 178 16.55 2.11 12.18
N TRP A 179 16.30 3.41 11.98
CA TRP A 179 14.94 3.97 12.00
C TRP A 179 14.09 3.54 10.81
N SER A 180 14.70 3.26 9.66
CA SER A 180 14.00 2.65 8.52
C SER A 180 13.51 1.24 8.82
N ARG A 181 14.29 0.41 9.54
CA ARG A 181 13.82 -0.92 10.00
C ARG A 181 12.70 -0.80 11.03
N VAL A 182 12.79 0.14 11.96
CA VAL A 182 11.70 0.42 12.91
C VAL A 182 10.43 0.86 12.17
N THR A 183 10.56 1.76 11.20
CA THR A 183 9.44 2.22 10.34
C THR A 183 8.84 1.06 9.54
N ALA A 184 9.69 0.18 8.99
CA ALA A 184 9.26 -1.01 8.28
C ALA A 184 8.44 -1.92 9.20
N PHE A 185 8.95 -2.22 10.40
CA PHE A 185 8.26 -3.04 11.39
C PHE A 185 6.89 -2.46 11.78
N ILE A 186 6.80 -1.15 12.05
CA ILE A 186 5.52 -0.50 12.35
C ILE A 186 4.55 -0.61 11.17
N THR A 187 5.05 -0.49 9.94
CA THR A 187 4.24 -0.66 8.72
C THR A 187 3.66 -2.08 8.62
N ILE A 188 4.42 -3.12 9.03
CA ILE A 188 3.91 -4.50 9.13
C ILE A 188 2.74 -4.56 10.08
N VAL A 189 2.91 -3.97 11.27
CA VAL A 189 1.86 -3.97 12.31
C VAL A 189 0.61 -3.27 11.78
N VAL A 190 0.75 -2.13 11.11
CA VAL A 190 -0.39 -1.42 10.48
C VAL A 190 -1.12 -2.32 9.48
N PHE A 191 -0.41 -2.96 8.56
CA PHE A 191 -1.02 -3.85 7.57
C PHE A 191 -1.68 -5.07 8.21
N ALA A 192 -1.05 -5.70 9.21
CA ALA A 192 -1.63 -6.82 9.94
C ALA A 192 -2.91 -6.42 10.71
N VAL A 193 -2.92 -5.25 11.36
CA VAL A 193 -4.11 -4.71 12.05
C VAL A 193 -5.23 -4.43 11.05
N LEU A 194 -4.89 -3.93 9.87
CA LEU A 194 -5.81 -3.70 8.76
C LEU A 194 -6.18 -4.98 8.00
N GLY A 195 -5.79 -6.16 8.48
CA GLY A 195 -6.19 -7.44 7.90
C GLY A 195 -5.43 -7.85 6.63
N VAL A 196 -4.40 -7.12 6.24
CA VAL A 196 -3.46 -7.59 5.20
C VAL A 196 -2.45 -8.50 5.91
N TYR A 197 -2.55 -9.81 5.67
CA TYR A 197 -1.77 -10.84 6.40
C TYR A 197 -0.64 -11.51 5.60
N SER A 198 -0.68 -11.37 4.29
CA SER A 198 0.41 -11.76 3.40
C SER A 198 0.33 -10.96 2.11
N VAL A 199 1.48 -10.60 1.54
CA VAL A 199 1.58 -10.01 0.21
C VAL A 199 2.54 -10.87 -0.59
N PRO A 200 2.11 -11.71 -1.54
CA PRO A 200 3.04 -12.39 -2.42
C PRO A 200 3.76 -11.39 -3.34
N GLN A 201 5.08 -11.54 -3.44
CA GLN A 201 5.93 -10.79 -4.34
C GLN A 201 6.54 -11.71 -5.39
N TYR A 202 6.33 -11.38 -6.65
CA TYR A 202 6.92 -12.05 -7.79
C TYR A 202 8.00 -11.14 -8.39
N GLY A 203 9.20 -11.66 -8.58
CA GLY A 203 10.35 -10.85 -9.00
C GLY A 203 11.01 -10.08 -7.85
N GLN A 204 12.01 -9.27 -8.19
CA GLN A 204 12.83 -8.52 -7.24
C GLN A 204 13.06 -7.10 -7.74
N PHE A 205 13.26 -6.16 -6.81
CA PHE A 205 13.66 -4.81 -7.18
C PHE A 205 15.05 -4.87 -7.81
N SER A 206 15.19 -4.23 -8.97
CA SER A 206 16.49 -4.04 -9.60
C SER A 206 17.37 -3.19 -8.67
N SER A 207 18.67 -3.42 -8.71
CA SER A 207 19.60 -2.59 -7.95
C SER A 207 19.61 -1.14 -8.45
N ARG A 208 20.07 -0.20 -7.61
CA ARG A 208 20.18 1.22 -7.99
C ARG A 208 21.09 1.45 -9.20
N SER A 209 22.11 0.60 -9.39
CA SER A 209 23.04 0.68 -10.52
C SER A 209 22.46 0.10 -11.80
N GLU A 210 21.50 -0.82 -11.70
CA GLU A 210 20.84 -1.44 -12.84
C GLU A 210 19.70 -0.58 -13.39
N CYS A 211 18.86 -0.03 -12.51
CA CYS A 211 17.78 0.87 -12.91
C CYS A 211 17.49 1.93 -11.84
N LYS A 212 17.41 3.19 -12.28
CA LYS A 212 17.15 4.35 -11.42
C LYS A 212 15.69 4.72 -11.31
N ILE A 213 14.86 4.30 -12.27
CA ILE A 213 13.46 4.73 -12.38
C ILE A 213 12.56 3.52 -12.19
N LEU A 214 11.76 3.54 -11.13
CA LEU A 214 10.70 2.59 -10.87
C LEU A 214 9.37 3.23 -11.26
N ILE A 215 8.55 2.54 -12.05
CA ILE A 215 7.19 2.97 -12.36
C ILE A 215 6.18 1.98 -11.83
N ALA A 216 5.09 2.46 -11.24
CA ALA A 216 4.03 1.62 -10.67
C ALA A 216 2.64 2.14 -11.02
N ASN A 217 1.65 1.24 -11.09
CA ASN A 217 0.24 1.65 -11.12
C ASN A 217 -0.17 2.25 -9.77
N HIS A 218 -1.19 3.11 -9.80
CA HIS A 218 -1.65 3.85 -8.64
C HIS A 218 -3.15 3.61 -8.40
N SER A 219 -3.48 2.81 -7.40
CA SER A 219 -4.84 2.47 -7.01
C SER A 219 -5.25 3.10 -5.68
N CYS A 220 -4.37 3.10 -4.68
CA CYS A 220 -4.68 3.57 -3.34
C CYS A 220 -3.42 3.90 -2.51
N VAL A 221 -3.61 4.49 -1.32
CA VAL A 221 -2.51 4.88 -0.44
C VAL A 221 -1.66 3.70 0.07
N MET A 222 -2.24 2.49 0.19
CA MET A 222 -1.53 1.33 0.74
C MET A 222 -0.32 0.94 -0.09
N GLU A 223 -0.41 1.00 -1.42
CA GLU A 223 0.70 0.63 -2.28
C GLU A 223 1.87 1.62 -2.16
N VAL A 224 1.59 2.91 -1.94
CA VAL A 224 2.61 3.93 -1.76
C VAL A 224 3.44 3.63 -0.51
N ILE A 225 2.76 3.28 0.58
CA ILE A 225 3.39 2.90 1.84
C ILE A 225 4.20 1.61 1.67
N TRP A 226 3.60 0.59 1.05
CA TRP A 226 4.25 -0.70 0.83
C TRP A 226 5.52 -0.53 -0.03
N LEU A 227 5.40 0.17 -1.16
CA LEU A 227 6.49 0.40 -2.09
C LEU A 227 7.58 1.32 -1.52
N TYR A 228 7.21 2.27 -0.66
CA TYR A 228 8.17 3.10 0.08
C TYR A 228 9.08 2.22 0.95
N VAL A 229 8.50 1.32 1.73
CA VAL A 229 9.25 0.46 2.65
C VAL A 229 10.00 -0.65 1.89
N MET A 230 9.35 -1.31 0.92
CA MET A 230 9.92 -2.46 0.20
C MET A 230 10.87 -2.10 -0.92
N GLY A 231 10.71 -0.93 -1.54
CA GLY A 231 11.67 -0.39 -2.50
C GLY A 231 12.94 0.16 -1.85
N GLY A 232 13.16 -0.05 -0.54
CA GLY A 232 14.34 0.45 0.16
C GLY A 232 14.34 1.96 0.35
N PHE A 233 13.17 2.54 0.65
CA PHE A 233 12.95 3.96 0.87
C PHE A 233 13.40 4.79 -0.35
N PRO A 234 12.79 4.57 -1.53
CA PRO A 234 13.10 5.31 -2.74
C PRO A 234 12.59 6.75 -2.61
N SER A 235 13.06 7.58 -3.52
CA SER A 235 12.55 8.94 -3.70
C SER A 235 11.22 8.93 -4.43
N PHE A 236 10.36 9.90 -4.13
CA PHE A 236 9.06 10.07 -4.78
C PHE A 236 8.91 11.48 -5.32
N VAL A 237 7.98 11.62 -6.27
CA VAL A 237 7.49 12.93 -6.69
C VAL A 237 6.30 13.30 -5.80
N SER A 238 6.45 14.30 -4.94
CA SER A 238 5.41 14.75 -4.01
C SER A 238 4.96 16.16 -4.34
N ARG A 239 3.69 16.48 -4.06
CA ARG A 239 3.24 17.87 -4.16
C ARG A 239 3.78 18.68 -2.97
N LYS A 240 4.02 19.98 -3.18
CA LYS A 240 4.49 20.89 -2.12
C LYS A 240 3.50 21.01 -0.96
N GLU A 241 2.19 20.95 -1.22
CA GLU A 241 1.16 21.08 -0.18
C GLU A 241 1.24 19.95 0.84
N ASN A 242 1.79 18.79 0.47
CA ASN A 242 1.99 17.68 1.40
C ASN A 242 2.96 18.03 2.54
N LEU A 243 3.79 19.07 2.40
CA LEU A 243 4.66 19.55 3.48
C LEU A 243 3.87 20.14 4.67
N SER A 244 2.59 20.46 4.48
CA SER A 244 1.71 20.89 5.57
C SER A 244 1.35 19.76 6.55
N PHE A 245 1.51 18.49 6.14
CA PHE A 245 1.29 17.35 7.03
C PHE A 245 2.41 17.24 8.06
N PHE A 246 2.03 17.06 9.33
CA PHE A 246 2.96 16.85 10.43
C PHE A 246 3.92 15.68 10.12
N PHE A 247 5.20 15.83 10.45
CA PHE A 247 6.32 14.91 10.12
C PHE A 247 6.74 14.81 8.65
N PHE A 248 5.89 15.19 7.70
CA PHE A 248 6.13 14.89 6.28
C PHE A 248 7.36 15.59 5.70
N GLY A 249 7.74 16.76 6.21
CA GLY A 249 8.94 17.48 5.76
C GLY A 249 10.25 16.68 5.91
N ASN A 250 10.45 16.04 7.07
CA ASN A 250 11.64 15.21 7.28
C ASN A 250 11.57 13.90 6.47
N VAL A 251 10.37 13.36 6.26
CA VAL A 251 10.19 12.19 5.37
C VAL A 251 10.64 12.55 3.95
N VAL A 252 10.19 13.68 3.41
CA VAL A 252 10.60 14.22 2.10
C VAL A 252 12.12 14.42 2.02
N ARG A 253 12.74 14.91 3.09
CA ARG A 253 14.20 15.06 3.18
C ARG A 253 14.91 13.70 3.14
N GLY A 254 14.50 12.76 3.98
CA GLY A 254 15.09 11.43 4.10
C GLY A 254 14.96 10.58 2.84
N SER A 255 13.86 10.72 2.10
CA SER A 255 13.67 10.08 0.80
C SER A 255 14.31 10.85 -0.37
N SER A 256 14.82 12.06 -0.12
CA SER A 256 15.28 12.99 -1.16
C SER A 256 14.22 13.21 -2.25
N SER A 257 12.95 13.39 -1.83
CA SER A 257 11.80 13.51 -2.74
C SER A 257 11.85 14.77 -3.59
N ILE A 258 11.36 14.65 -4.83
CA ILE A 258 11.21 15.77 -5.77
C ILE A 258 9.87 16.45 -5.48
N LEU A 259 9.90 17.72 -5.08
CA LEU A 259 8.70 18.49 -4.79
C LEU A 259 8.20 19.21 -6.04
N VAL A 260 6.89 19.12 -6.29
CA VAL A 260 6.21 19.72 -7.44
C VAL A 260 5.17 20.72 -6.99
N ASP A 261 5.14 21.84 -7.68
CA ASP A 261 4.18 22.92 -7.52
C ASP A 261 3.29 22.94 -8.76
N ARG A 262 2.03 22.54 -8.64
CA ARG A 262 1.18 22.38 -9.83
C ARG A 262 0.64 23.72 -10.36
N ASP A 263 0.70 24.76 -9.54
CA ASP A 263 0.17 26.09 -9.85
C ASP A 263 1.18 26.94 -10.61
N VAL A 264 2.46 26.53 -10.61
CA VAL A 264 3.55 27.23 -11.31
C VAL A 264 3.91 26.46 -12.59
N ALA A 265 3.71 27.10 -13.75
CA ALA A 265 3.98 26.49 -15.06
C ALA A 265 5.43 25.97 -15.21
N THR A 266 6.42 26.71 -14.68
CA THR A 266 7.85 26.33 -14.71
C THR A 266 8.18 25.12 -13.83
N SER A 267 7.31 24.74 -12.89
CA SER A 267 7.56 23.61 -12.00
C SER A 267 7.63 22.28 -12.75
N ARG A 268 6.92 22.14 -13.88
CA ARG A 268 6.98 20.92 -14.70
C ARG A 268 8.36 20.72 -15.30
N GLU A 269 8.94 21.76 -15.89
CA GLU A 269 10.30 21.74 -16.45
C GLU A 269 11.35 21.47 -15.37
N GLN A 270 11.21 22.10 -14.20
CA GLN A 270 12.09 21.86 -13.06
C GLN A 270 12.00 20.42 -12.56
N THR A 271 10.79 19.87 -12.47
CA THR A 271 10.57 18.46 -12.10
C THR A 271 11.27 17.54 -13.09
N MET A 272 11.12 17.82 -14.39
CA MET A 272 11.76 17.07 -15.46
C MET A 272 13.28 17.11 -15.36
N LYS A 273 13.86 18.30 -15.11
CA LYS A 273 15.30 18.45 -14.88
C LYS A 273 15.78 17.63 -13.68
N SER A 274 15.04 17.66 -12.57
CA SER A 274 15.37 16.87 -11.38
C SER A 274 15.27 15.36 -11.62
N ILE A 275 14.30 14.90 -12.42
CA ILE A 275 14.18 13.49 -12.83
C ILE A 275 15.40 13.07 -13.65
N MET A 276 15.78 13.87 -14.66
CA MET A 276 16.94 13.58 -15.51
C MET A 276 18.24 13.57 -14.71
N GLN A 277 18.45 14.56 -13.84
CA GLN A 277 19.60 14.60 -12.94
C GLN A 277 19.65 13.36 -12.05
N ARG A 278 18.50 12.93 -11.52
CA ARG A 278 18.41 11.76 -10.66
C ARG A 278 18.73 10.47 -11.39
N ALA A 279 18.24 10.34 -12.62
CA ALA A 279 18.49 9.16 -13.44
C ALA A 279 19.95 9.05 -13.87
N GLY A 280 20.65 10.18 -14.05
CA GLY A 280 22.06 10.24 -14.40
C GLY A 280 23.03 10.09 -13.23
N ASP A 281 22.59 10.23 -11.98
CA ASP A 281 23.45 10.19 -10.79
C ASP A 281 23.53 8.76 -10.19
N PRO A 282 24.70 8.09 -10.26
CA PRO A 282 24.89 6.74 -9.71
C PRO A 282 24.71 6.66 -8.19
N THR A 283 24.94 7.77 -7.46
CA THR A 283 24.87 7.82 -5.99
C THR A 283 23.45 8.06 -5.48
N ALA A 284 22.60 8.65 -6.32
CA ALA A 284 21.28 9.06 -5.91
C ALA A 284 20.31 7.87 -5.69
N PRO A 285 19.29 8.03 -4.82
CA PRO A 285 18.34 6.96 -4.56
C PRO A 285 17.46 6.71 -5.79
N GLN A 286 16.98 5.47 -5.96
CA GLN A 286 15.98 5.15 -6.97
C GLN A 286 14.77 6.09 -6.85
N LEU A 287 14.20 6.45 -7.98
CA LEU A 287 13.04 7.32 -8.08
C LEU A 287 11.83 6.48 -8.46
N MET A 288 10.82 6.49 -7.59
CA MET A 288 9.54 5.84 -7.82
C MET A 288 8.50 6.85 -8.28
N ILE A 289 7.86 6.53 -9.41
CA ILE A 289 6.87 7.40 -10.05
C ILE A 289 5.61 6.59 -10.37
N PHE A 290 4.47 7.22 -10.10
CA PHE A 290 3.16 6.76 -10.54
C PHE A 290 2.77 7.56 -11.80
N PRO A 291 3.01 7.05 -13.01
CA PRO A 291 2.89 7.83 -14.25
C PRO A 291 1.45 8.26 -14.57
N GLU A 292 0.44 7.63 -13.97
CA GLU A 292 -0.98 8.09 -14.02
C GLU A 292 -1.13 9.50 -13.41
N GLY A 293 -0.34 9.82 -12.38
CA GLY A 293 -0.34 11.12 -11.69
C GLY A 293 -1.57 11.36 -10.79
N THR A 294 -2.39 10.33 -10.60
CA THR A 294 -3.57 10.22 -9.72
C THR A 294 -3.91 8.74 -9.55
N THR A 295 -4.82 8.41 -8.63
CA THR A 295 -5.30 7.05 -8.39
C THR A 295 -6.36 6.61 -9.40
N GLY A 296 -6.35 5.33 -9.78
CA GLY A 296 -7.35 4.69 -10.65
C GLY A 296 -8.33 3.80 -9.86
N ASN A 297 -9.20 3.10 -10.59
CA ASN A 297 -10.27 2.27 -10.02
C ASN A 297 -9.92 0.77 -9.90
N GLN A 298 -8.69 0.36 -10.23
CA GLN A 298 -8.31 -1.04 -10.43
C GLN A 298 -9.20 -1.77 -11.45
N GLN A 299 -9.69 -1.12 -12.51
CA GLN A 299 -10.45 -1.77 -13.59
C GLN A 299 -9.97 -1.29 -14.96
N ALA A 300 -9.61 -0.02 -15.05
CA ALA A 300 -8.91 0.55 -16.17
C ALA A 300 -7.74 1.40 -15.70
N LEU A 301 -6.56 1.12 -16.23
CA LEU A 301 -5.34 1.86 -15.96
C LEU A 301 -5.36 3.20 -16.73
N LEU A 302 -5.14 4.30 -16.00
CA LEU A 302 -5.17 5.64 -16.60
C LEU A 302 -4.01 5.87 -17.55
N MET A 303 -4.12 6.90 -18.38
CA MET A 303 -3.08 7.27 -19.34
C MET A 303 -1.80 7.63 -18.59
N PHE A 304 -0.69 7.01 -19.00
CA PHE A 304 0.62 7.35 -18.46
C PHE A 304 1.09 8.69 -19.02
N LYS A 305 1.48 9.60 -18.12
CA LYS A 305 2.04 10.89 -18.50
C LYS A 305 3.45 10.68 -19.06
N LYS A 306 3.73 11.32 -20.20
CA LYS A 306 5.02 11.25 -20.90
C LYS A 306 6.23 11.75 -20.09
N GLY A 307 6.02 12.52 -19.02
CA GLY A 307 7.08 13.22 -18.29
C GLY A 307 8.27 12.32 -17.95
N VAL A 308 8.07 11.29 -17.13
CA VAL A 308 9.16 10.36 -16.74
C VAL A 308 9.87 9.71 -17.93
N PHE A 309 9.16 9.54 -19.05
CA PHE A 309 9.66 8.87 -20.25
C PHE A 309 10.49 9.80 -21.16
N GLU A 310 10.44 11.13 -20.98
CA GLU A 310 11.29 12.07 -21.74
C GLU A 310 12.79 11.87 -21.43
N ALA A 311 13.12 11.29 -20.28
CA ALA A 311 14.50 10.95 -19.94
C ALA A 311 15.07 9.83 -20.83
N SER A 312 14.24 9.06 -21.55
CA SER A 312 14.67 7.95 -22.41
C SER A 312 15.50 6.88 -21.68
N MET A 313 15.33 6.79 -20.36
CA MET A 313 16.07 5.88 -19.48
C MET A 313 15.33 4.55 -19.29
N PRO A 314 16.05 3.47 -18.95
CA PRO A 314 15.43 2.20 -18.58
C PRO A 314 14.54 2.36 -17.35
N VAL A 315 13.41 1.66 -17.34
CA VAL A 315 12.46 1.65 -16.22
C VAL A 315 12.23 0.23 -15.71
N GLN A 316 12.04 0.08 -14.41
CA GLN A 316 11.49 -1.15 -13.85
C GLN A 316 10.01 -0.94 -13.51
N MET A 317 9.14 -1.78 -14.07
CA MET A 317 7.72 -1.75 -13.80
C MET A 317 7.38 -2.59 -12.56
N VAL A 318 6.61 -2.00 -11.65
CA VAL A 318 6.11 -2.65 -10.42
C VAL A 318 4.58 -2.65 -10.48
N CYS A 319 4.00 -3.83 -10.69
CA CYS A 319 2.56 -4.02 -10.77
C CYS A 319 2.04 -4.45 -9.40
N ILE A 320 1.11 -3.69 -8.84
CA ILE A 320 0.46 -4.01 -7.56
C ILE A 320 -1.05 -4.11 -7.75
N ALA A 321 -1.65 -5.15 -7.20
CA ALA A 321 -3.08 -5.37 -7.27
C ALA A 321 -3.63 -5.70 -5.88
N PHE A 322 -4.88 -5.31 -5.65
CA PHE A 322 -5.64 -5.71 -4.47
C PHE A 322 -6.78 -6.61 -4.91
N PRO A 323 -6.65 -7.95 -4.85
CA PRO A 323 -7.76 -8.85 -5.14
C PRO A 323 -8.92 -8.61 -4.16
N TYR A 324 -10.14 -8.48 -4.70
CA TYR A 324 -11.34 -8.27 -3.90
C TYR A 324 -12.55 -9.01 -4.46
N LYS A 325 -13.59 -9.10 -3.62
CA LYS A 325 -14.93 -9.58 -4.00
C LYS A 325 -16.00 -8.52 -3.73
N HIS A 326 -16.08 -8.03 -2.48
CA HIS A 326 -17.10 -7.09 -2.03
C HIS A 326 -16.56 -5.69 -1.70
N PHE A 327 -15.23 -5.53 -1.63
CA PHE A 327 -14.60 -4.27 -1.28
C PHE A 327 -13.32 -4.02 -2.09
N ASN A 328 -13.42 -3.14 -3.08
CA ASN A 328 -12.30 -2.55 -3.79
C ASN A 328 -11.70 -1.39 -2.97
N PRO A 329 -10.43 -1.44 -2.53
CA PRO A 329 -9.80 -0.38 -1.75
C PRO A 329 -9.35 0.84 -2.58
N ALA A 330 -9.69 0.92 -3.86
CA ALA A 330 -9.32 2.04 -4.73
C ALA A 330 -9.76 3.41 -4.17
N TRP A 331 -8.88 4.39 -4.26
CA TRP A 331 -9.09 5.76 -3.79
C TRP A 331 -9.56 6.67 -4.93
N LEU A 332 -10.80 6.51 -5.39
CA LEU A 332 -11.39 7.36 -6.42
C LEU A 332 -12.00 8.67 -5.86
N GLY A 333 -12.19 8.76 -4.55
CA GLY A 333 -12.82 9.90 -3.89
C GLY A 333 -14.34 9.87 -3.96
N ARG A 334 -15.00 10.36 -2.89
CA ARG A 334 -16.46 10.39 -2.78
C ARG A 334 -17.15 11.19 -3.89
N GLY A 335 -16.46 12.17 -4.48
CA GLY A 335 -16.97 12.95 -5.61
C GLY A 335 -17.26 12.11 -6.85
N ALA A 336 -16.57 10.99 -7.06
CA ALA A 336 -16.81 10.03 -8.13
C ALA A 336 -17.56 8.77 -7.65
N GLY A 337 -18.18 8.83 -6.47
CA GLY A 337 -18.85 7.67 -5.87
C GLY A 337 -17.92 6.61 -5.28
N GLY A 338 -16.62 6.85 -5.25
CA GLY A 338 -15.63 5.95 -4.68
C GLY A 338 -15.28 6.25 -3.22
N ASN A 339 -14.24 5.60 -2.73
CA ASN A 339 -13.79 5.75 -1.35
C ASN A 339 -12.98 7.03 -1.13
N SER A 340 -13.15 7.69 0.02
CA SER A 340 -12.15 8.57 0.62
C SER A 340 -11.15 7.78 1.48
N LEU A 341 -10.10 8.44 1.98
CA LEU A 341 -9.16 7.83 2.93
C LEU A 341 -9.84 7.26 4.17
N CYS A 342 -10.81 7.98 4.74
CA CYS A 342 -11.56 7.51 5.91
C CYS A 342 -12.42 6.28 5.57
N ASP A 343 -13.01 6.24 4.37
CA ASP A 343 -13.77 5.07 3.92
C ASP A 343 -12.87 3.85 3.76
N ILE A 344 -11.68 4.03 3.17
CA ILE A 344 -10.68 2.97 3.02
C ILE A 344 -10.28 2.44 4.40
N LEU A 345 -9.91 3.31 5.34
CA LEU A 345 -9.48 2.92 6.69
C LEU A 345 -10.58 2.14 7.44
N LEU A 346 -11.82 2.65 7.42
CA LEU A 346 -12.94 2.01 8.08
C LEU A 346 -13.26 0.65 7.43
N ARG A 347 -13.38 0.61 6.10
CA ARG A 347 -13.76 -0.62 5.39
C ARG A 347 -12.69 -1.70 5.48
N LEU A 348 -11.40 -1.34 5.42
CA LEU A 348 -10.29 -2.27 5.68
C LEU A 348 -10.38 -2.86 7.09
N SER A 349 -10.64 -2.01 8.09
CA SER A 349 -10.80 -2.43 9.50
C SER A 349 -11.95 -3.41 9.70
N CYS A 350 -12.97 -3.38 8.83
CA CYS A 350 -14.12 -4.26 8.83
C CYS A 350 -14.00 -5.52 7.93
N GLN A 351 -12.83 -5.80 7.35
CA GLN A 351 -12.60 -7.04 6.60
C GLN A 351 -11.96 -8.12 7.48
N PHE A 352 -12.30 -9.39 7.24
CA PHE A 352 -11.57 -10.50 7.87
C PHE A 352 -10.14 -10.58 7.35
N VAL A 353 -9.99 -10.53 6.02
CA VAL A 353 -8.71 -10.58 5.31
C VAL A 353 -8.78 -9.57 4.16
N ASN A 354 -7.69 -8.82 3.96
CA ASN A 354 -7.45 -7.98 2.81
C ASN A 354 -6.27 -8.57 2.02
N TYR A 355 -6.39 -8.60 0.69
CA TYR A 355 -5.37 -9.15 -0.18
C TYR A 355 -4.64 -8.04 -0.93
N ALA A 356 -3.33 -8.19 -1.05
CA ALA A 356 -2.49 -7.42 -1.96
C ALA A 356 -1.46 -8.36 -2.56
N GLU A 357 -1.03 -8.10 -3.79
CA GLU A 357 0.02 -8.85 -4.45
C GLU A 357 0.85 -7.93 -5.35
N VAL A 358 2.12 -8.28 -5.54
CA VAL A 358 3.08 -7.44 -6.27
C VAL A 358 3.86 -8.28 -7.26
N ARG A 359 3.99 -7.81 -8.50
CA ARG A 359 4.88 -8.36 -9.52
C ARG A 359 5.83 -7.29 -10.03
N LEU A 360 7.12 -7.51 -9.80
CA LEU A 360 8.21 -6.72 -10.35
C LEU A 360 8.66 -7.33 -11.66
N LEU A 361 8.58 -6.54 -12.73
CA LEU A 361 9.01 -6.97 -14.05
C LEU A 361 10.53 -6.77 -14.19
N PRO A 362 11.18 -7.48 -15.13
CA PRO A 362 12.55 -7.17 -15.54
C PRO A 362 12.68 -5.70 -16.00
N VAL A 363 13.89 -5.17 -15.91
CA VAL A 363 14.19 -3.82 -16.40
C VAL A 363 13.90 -3.73 -17.89
N TYR A 364 13.09 -2.75 -18.27
CA TYR A 364 12.72 -2.48 -19.64
C TYR A 364 13.60 -1.36 -20.19
N TYR A 365 14.22 -1.63 -21.34
CA TYR A 365 15.07 -0.68 -22.06
C TYR A 365 14.29 -0.16 -23.26
N PRO A 366 14.13 1.18 -23.41
CA PRO A 366 13.34 1.72 -24.51
C PRO A 366 14.02 1.46 -25.87
N THR A 367 13.20 1.19 -26.90
CA THR A 367 13.67 1.08 -28.28
C THR A 367 14.10 2.44 -28.84
N GLU A 368 14.79 2.47 -29.98
CA GLU A 368 15.20 3.73 -30.61
C GLU A 368 14.00 4.60 -31.02
N GLU A 369 12.86 4.00 -31.34
CA GLU A 369 11.60 4.70 -31.61
C GLU A 369 11.02 5.30 -30.34
N GLU A 370 11.01 4.55 -29.24
CA GLU A 370 10.52 5.00 -27.93
C GLU A 370 11.37 6.12 -27.34
N LYS A 371 12.69 6.10 -27.57
CA LYS A 371 13.59 7.20 -27.19
C LYS A 371 13.27 8.49 -27.94
N LYS A 372 12.75 8.40 -29.17
CA LYS A 372 12.35 9.56 -29.98
C LYS A 372 10.92 10.03 -29.67
N ASP A 373 10.04 9.11 -29.24
CA ASP A 373 8.66 9.41 -28.86
C ASP A 373 8.34 8.98 -27.41
N PRO A 374 8.46 9.91 -26.44
CA PRO A 374 8.10 9.65 -25.05
C PRO A 374 6.64 9.24 -24.82
N LYS A 375 5.71 9.60 -25.72
CA LYS A 375 4.31 9.18 -25.61
C LYS A 375 4.17 7.71 -26.02
N LEU A 376 4.89 7.29 -27.06
CA LEU A 376 4.96 5.89 -27.47
C LEU A 376 5.50 5.03 -26.32
N TYR A 377 6.61 5.45 -25.72
CA TYR A 377 7.22 4.76 -24.58
C TYR A 377 6.25 4.65 -23.38
N ALA A 378 5.58 5.75 -23.04
CA ALA A 378 4.57 5.77 -21.99
C ALA A 378 3.41 4.81 -22.27
N GLY A 379 2.90 4.82 -23.51
CA GLY A 379 1.80 3.95 -23.95
C GLY A 379 2.18 2.46 -23.96
N HIS A 380 3.42 2.14 -24.35
CA HIS A 380 3.94 0.78 -24.29
C HIS A 380 4.03 0.28 -22.84
N CYS A 381 4.58 1.10 -21.93
CA CYS A 381 4.62 0.76 -20.51
C CYS A 381 3.23 0.62 -19.88
N GLN A 382 2.27 1.48 -20.26
CA GLN A 382 0.89 1.38 -19.82
C GLN A 382 0.27 0.04 -20.23
N ARG A 383 0.45 -0.39 -21.48
CA ARG A 383 -0.08 -1.67 -21.96
C ARG A 383 0.57 -2.87 -21.29
N MET A 384 1.88 -2.84 -21.06
CA MET A 384 2.59 -3.89 -20.33
C MET A 384 2.05 -4.04 -18.90
N ILE A 385 1.95 -2.92 -18.14
CA ILE A 385 1.41 -2.94 -16.78
C ILE A 385 -0.06 -3.39 -16.78
N ALA A 386 -0.91 -2.83 -17.64
CA ALA A 386 -2.33 -3.20 -17.70
C ALA A 386 -2.55 -4.68 -18.04
N THR A 387 -1.71 -5.26 -18.90
CA THR A 387 -1.76 -6.70 -19.21
C THR A 387 -1.44 -7.55 -17.97
N VAL A 388 -0.44 -7.15 -17.19
CA VAL A 388 -0.11 -7.81 -15.93
C VAL A 388 -1.23 -7.66 -14.91
N LEU A 389 -1.85 -6.48 -14.79
CA LEU A 389 -2.97 -6.22 -13.87
C LEU A 389 -4.29 -6.89 -14.29
N ARG A 390 -4.37 -7.37 -15.54
CA ARG A 390 -5.61 -7.77 -16.22
C ARG A 390 -6.65 -6.64 -16.21
N GLU A 391 -6.18 -5.43 -16.43
CA GLU A 391 -7.00 -4.22 -16.50
C GLU A 391 -7.14 -3.75 -17.93
N LYS A 392 -8.19 -2.98 -18.18
CA LYS A 392 -8.37 -2.25 -19.44
C LYS A 392 -7.45 -1.01 -19.43
N ILE A 393 -7.31 -0.35 -20.57
CA ILE A 393 -6.60 0.94 -20.66
C ILE A 393 -7.58 2.07 -20.94
N SER A 394 -7.25 3.26 -20.44
CA SER A 394 -8.04 4.48 -20.68
C SER A 394 -7.13 5.66 -21.02
N ASP A 395 -7.64 6.57 -21.86
CA ASP A 395 -7.00 7.86 -22.14
C ASP A 395 -7.34 8.92 -21.07
N ALA A 396 -8.03 8.52 -20.00
CA ALA A 396 -8.37 9.40 -18.89
C ALA A 396 -7.13 9.88 -18.14
N SER A 397 -7.24 11.11 -17.64
CA SER A 397 -6.20 11.82 -16.90
C SER A 397 -6.79 12.52 -15.67
N PHE A 398 -5.93 13.08 -14.83
CA PHE A 398 -6.38 13.89 -13.69
C PHE A 398 -7.35 15.03 -14.08
N GLY A 399 -7.22 15.59 -15.28
CA GLY A 399 -8.12 16.66 -15.75
C GLY A 399 -9.57 16.23 -15.96
N ASP A 400 -9.79 14.93 -16.18
CA ASP A 400 -11.09 14.35 -16.46
C ASP A 400 -11.91 14.08 -15.17
N TYR A 401 -11.31 14.19 -13.98
CA TYR A 401 -11.99 13.99 -12.69
C TYR A 401 -13.17 14.94 -12.44
N LYS A 402 -13.05 16.20 -12.87
CA LYS A 402 -14.11 17.20 -12.70
C LYS A 402 -15.38 16.79 -13.43
N GLU A 403 -15.22 16.19 -14.61
CA GLU A 403 -16.32 15.65 -15.39
C GLU A 403 -16.90 14.40 -14.72
N ALA A 404 -16.07 13.49 -14.24
CA ALA A 404 -16.52 12.31 -13.49
C ALA A 404 -17.37 12.71 -12.26
N PHE A 405 -16.96 13.75 -11.53
CA PHE A 405 -17.70 14.27 -10.37
C PHE A 405 -19.05 14.86 -10.78
N ARG A 406 -19.10 15.60 -11.89
CA ARG A 406 -20.36 16.14 -12.43
C ARG A 406 -21.32 15.01 -12.77
N ARG A 407 -20.87 14.01 -13.54
CA ARG A 407 -21.68 12.86 -13.95
C ARG A 407 -22.21 12.08 -12.76
N PHE A 408 -21.37 11.82 -11.75
CA PHE A 408 -21.81 11.14 -10.54
C PHE A 408 -22.86 11.94 -9.76
N ALA A 409 -22.70 13.27 -9.66
CA ALA A 409 -23.68 14.14 -9.02
C ALA A 409 -25.03 14.15 -9.76
N GLU A 410 -25.02 14.08 -11.09
CA GLU A 410 -26.24 13.97 -11.92
C GLU A 410 -26.94 12.63 -11.71
N LEU A 411 -26.20 11.52 -11.72
CA LEU A 411 -26.74 10.18 -11.42
C LEU A 411 -27.40 10.12 -10.04
N LYS A 412 -26.83 10.79 -9.04
CA LYS A 412 -27.42 10.83 -7.69
C LYS A 412 -28.75 11.60 -7.63
N LYS A 413 -28.96 12.56 -8.54
CA LYS A 413 -30.22 13.33 -8.61
C LYS A 413 -31.33 12.56 -9.31
N ASN A 414 -30.98 11.66 -10.23
CA ASN A 414 -31.89 10.82 -11.01
C ASN A 414 -31.52 9.34 -10.81
N PRO A 415 -31.81 8.77 -9.61
CA PRO A 415 -31.29 7.47 -9.18
C PRO A 415 -31.80 6.26 -9.97
#